data_AF-A0A1E9W1Y4-F1
#
_entry.id   AF-A0A1E9W1Y4-F1
#
_cell.length_a   1.000
_cell.length_b   1.000
_cell.length_c   1.000
_cell.angle_alpha   90.00
_cell.angle_beta   90.00
_cell.angle_gamma   90.00
#
_symmetry.space_group_name_H-M   'P 1'
#
loop_
_entity.id
_entity.type
_entity.pdbx_description
1 polymer ?
#
loop_
_entity_poly.entity_id
_entity_poly.type
_entity_poly.pdbx_seq_one_letter_code
_entity_poly.pdbx_strand_id
1 'polypeptide(L)'
;MNYPYFKVSATEDVKEKFNKCFEVNKSVFQTKSNMFRYVVSNLPMLTKANQNFRDPEKEELAKNLEEAKLKISELETIIELQKQQLENFNKKEDSTHKDYSEQLNSIEESVYKLLINSGLASKELEEERAEPEQESSRLGEGTMFSSPSLRFTTD
;
A
#
# COMPACT_ATOMS: atom_id res chain seq x y z
N MET A 1 -13.04 62.62 5.58
CA MET A 1 -13.46 62.16 6.93
C MET A 1 -12.20 61.76 7.70
N ASN A 2 -11.92 62.45 8.81
CA ASN A 2 -10.73 62.26 9.64
C ASN A 2 -11.07 61.22 10.72
N TYR A 3 -10.62 59.97 10.59
CA TYR A 3 -10.78 58.95 11.63
C TYR A 3 -9.48 58.89 12.44
N PRO A 4 -9.43 59.43 13.67
CA PRO A 4 -8.20 59.47 14.46
C PRO A 4 -7.83 58.13 15.11
N TYR A 5 -8.50 57.03 14.74
CA TYR A 5 -8.28 55.71 15.34
C TYR A 5 -8.17 54.63 14.27
N PHE A 6 -7.11 53.82 14.35
CA PHE A 6 -6.95 52.60 13.56
C PHE A 6 -8.07 51.60 13.91
N LYS A 7 -8.83 51.18 12.90
CA LYS A 7 -9.83 50.11 13.06
C LYS A 7 -9.13 48.77 12.93
N VAL A 8 -9.00 48.05 14.04
CA VAL A 8 -8.45 46.68 14.06
C VAL A 8 -9.59 45.70 13.82
N SER A 9 -9.49 44.90 12.77
CA SER A 9 -10.41 43.79 12.48
C SER A 9 -9.75 42.46 12.81
N ALA A 10 -10.51 41.54 13.39
CA ALA A 10 -10.11 40.16 13.67
C ALA A 10 -11.27 39.21 13.31
N THR A 11 -10.96 37.94 13.09
CA THR A 11 -11.97 36.88 12.91
C THR A 11 -12.78 36.69 14.20
N GLU A 12 -13.99 36.15 14.10
CA GLU A 12 -14.85 35.97 15.28
C GLU A 12 -14.24 35.02 16.31
N ASP A 13 -13.57 33.93 15.87
CA ASP A 13 -12.86 33.02 16.77
C ASP A 13 -11.78 33.74 17.61
N VAL A 14 -11.00 34.64 16.98
CA VAL A 14 -9.96 35.41 17.68
C VAL A 14 -10.58 36.40 18.65
N LYS A 15 -11.70 37.05 18.29
CA LYS A 15 -12.42 37.93 19.22
C LYS A 15 -12.98 37.17 20.41
N GLU A 16 -13.52 35.98 20.19
CA GLU A 16 -14.08 35.15 21.25
C GLU A 16 -12.98 34.72 22.23
N LYS A 17 -11.84 34.24 21.73
CA LYS A 17 -10.67 33.88 22.56
C LYS A 17 -10.14 35.07 23.34
N PHE A 18 -10.03 36.25 22.70
CA PHE A 18 -9.61 37.47 23.38
C PHE A 18 -10.59 37.88 24.48
N ASN A 19 -11.90 37.82 24.22
CA ASN A 19 -12.93 38.17 25.20
C ASN A 19 -12.95 37.19 26.37
N LYS A 20 -12.83 35.87 26.13
CA LYS A 20 -12.73 34.85 27.18
C LYS A 20 -11.52 35.12 28.08
N CYS A 21 -10.36 35.38 27.48
CA CYS A 21 -9.15 35.72 28.23
C CYS A 21 -9.31 37.02 29.05
N PHE A 22 -9.98 38.02 28.50
CA PHE A 22 -10.25 39.27 29.20
C PHE A 22 -11.16 39.07 30.42
N GLU A 23 -12.26 38.33 30.29
CA GLU A 23 -13.18 38.14 31.43
C GLU A 23 -12.51 37.41 32.60
N VAL A 24 -11.62 36.44 32.33
CA VAL A 24 -10.82 35.77 33.38
C VAL A 24 -9.85 36.74 34.07
N ASN A 25 -9.25 37.66 33.31
CA ASN A 25 -8.19 38.56 33.80
C ASN A 25 -8.68 39.99 34.04
N LYS A 26 -9.99 40.17 34.20
CA LYS A 26 -10.64 41.49 34.24
C LYS A 26 -10.17 42.35 35.39
N SER A 27 -9.89 41.74 36.54
CA SER A 27 -9.35 42.42 37.73
C SER A 27 -7.96 43.02 37.49
N VAL A 28 -7.15 42.39 36.62
CA VAL A 28 -5.79 42.82 36.31
C VAL A 28 -5.79 43.90 35.25
N PHE A 29 -6.46 43.65 34.12
CA PHE A 29 -6.39 44.57 32.98
C PHE A 29 -7.40 45.72 33.05
N GLN A 30 -8.48 45.56 33.81
CA GLN A 30 -9.61 46.49 33.98
C GLN A 30 -10.41 46.76 32.69
N THR A 31 -9.74 46.98 31.56
CA THR A 31 -10.35 47.24 30.25
C THR A 31 -9.72 46.37 29.15
N LYS A 32 -10.52 46.05 28.13
CA LYS A 32 -10.05 45.32 26.93
C LYS A 32 -8.91 46.04 26.21
N SER A 33 -8.94 47.38 26.21
CA SER A 33 -7.88 48.20 25.60
C SER A 33 -6.53 48.03 26.30
N ASN A 34 -6.52 47.96 27.64
CA ASN A 34 -5.29 47.71 28.39
C ASN A 34 -4.73 46.31 28.14
N MET A 35 -5.59 45.29 28.08
CA MET A 35 -5.17 43.94 27.71
C MET A 35 -4.61 43.89 26.28
N PHE A 36 -5.26 44.57 25.33
CA PHE A 36 -4.78 44.67 23.96
C PHE A 36 -3.40 45.33 23.88
N ARG A 37 -3.21 46.47 24.55
CA ARG A 37 -1.90 47.14 24.63
C ARG A 37 -0.84 46.24 25.24
N TYR A 38 -1.17 45.53 26.32
CA TYR A 38 -0.24 44.59 26.94
C TYR A 38 0.19 43.48 25.97
N VAL A 39 -0.76 42.84 25.28
CA VAL A 39 -0.46 41.80 24.30
C VAL A 39 0.40 42.35 23.16
N VAL A 40 0.07 43.53 22.63
CA VAL A 40 0.81 44.18 21.54
C VAL A 40 2.22 44.58 21.96
N SER A 41 2.40 45.17 23.14
CA SER A 41 3.73 45.53 23.65
C SER A 41 4.62 44.31 23.91
N ASN A 42 4.02 43.16 24.23
CA ASN A 42 4.74 41.92 24.52
C ASN A 42 4.78 40.95 23.33
N LEU A 43 4.23 41.32 22.17
CA LEU A 43 4.16 40.45 20.99
C LEU A 43 5.51 39.80 20.64
N PRO A 44 6.65 40.52 20.66
CA PRO A 44 7.95 39.91 20.37
C PRO A 44 8.35 38.78 21.32
N MET A 45 8.02 38.88 22.61
CA MET A 45 8.25 37.78 23.56
C MET A 45 7.25 36.65 23.37
N LEU A 46 5.98 36.98 23.16
CA LEU A 46 4.93 35.98 22.94
C LEU A 46 5.18 35.16 21.66
N THR A 47 5.69 35.79 20.59
CA THR A 47 6.06 35.08 19.37
C THR A 47 7.25 34.14 19.58
N LYS A 48 8.23 34.51 20.42
CA LYS A 48 9.35 33.62 20.78
C LYS A 48 8.88 32.44 21.63
N ALA A 49 7.97 32.68 22.58
CA ALA A 49 7.36 31.60 23.35
C ALA A 49 6.57 30.64 22.45
N ASN A 50 5.84 31.17 21.46
CA ASN A 50 5.06 30.36 20.53
C ASN A 50 5.93 29.54 19.56
N GLN A 51 7.14 29.99 19.23
CA GLN A 51 8.10 29.19 18.46
C GLN A 51 8.58 27.93 19.20
N ASN A 52 8.56 27.95 20.53
CA ASN A 52 8.88 26.80 21.37
C ASN A 52 7.65 26.01 21.79
N PHE A 53 6.45 26.41 21.35
CA PHE A 53 5.23 25.68 21.64
C PHE A 53 5.21 24.41 20.79
N ARG A 54 5.64 23.31 21.41
CA ARG A 54 5.42 21.98 20.85
C ARG A 54 3.98 21.62 21.07
N ASP A 55 3.26 21.46 19.96
CA ASP A 55 1.93 20.87 19.98
C ASP A 55 2.06 19.38 20.38
N PRO A 56 1.56 18.98 21.56
CA PRO A 56 1.72 17.61 22.06
C PRO A 56 1.05 16.59 21.12
N GLU A 57 -0.06 16.96 20.46
CA GLU A 57 -0.73 16.09 19.49
C GLU A 57 0.16 15.88 18.26
N LYS A 58 0.85 16.93 17.82
CA LYS A 58 1.80 16.83 16.69
C LYS A 58 3.01 15.97 17.03
N GLU A 59 3.49 16.01 18.27
CA GLU A 59 4.61 15.16 18.72
C GLU A 59 4.20 13.70 18.84
N GLU A 60 3.01 13.41 19.36
CA GLU A 60 2.44 12.07 19.41
C GLU A 60 2.21 11.51 18.00
N LEU A 61 1.64 12.32 17.10
CA LEU A 61 1.41 11.94 15.71
C LEU A 61 2.73 11.64 14.97
N ALA A 62 3.79 12.41 15.24
CA ALA A 62 5.11 12.15 14.67
C ALA A 62 5.71 10.82 15.16
N LYS A 63 5.55 10.48 16.45
CA LYS A 63 5.99 9.18 17.00
C LYS A 63 5.22 8.02 16.38
N ASN A 64 3.89 8.13 16.30
CA ASN A 64 3.05 7.10 15.71
C ASN A 64 3.39 6.87 14.23
N LEU A 65 3.74 7.94 13.51
CA LEU A 65 4.15 7.86 12.11
C LEU A 65 5.48 7.12 11.95
N GLU A 66 6.47 7.39 12.80
CA GLU A 66 7.75 6.65 12.78
C GLU A 66 7.58 5.17 13.16
N GLU A 67 6.74 4.86 14.14
CA GLU A 67 6.44 3.46 14.49
C GLU A 67 5.73 2.73 13.34
N ALA A 68 4.78 3.40 12.66
CA ALA A 68 4.10 2.83 11.50
C ALA A 68 5.07 2.55 10.34
N LYS A 69 6.02 3.46 10.07
CA LYS A 69 7.07 3.25 9.07
C LYS A 69 7.93 2.02 9.37
N LEU A 70 8.33 1.85 10.62
CA LEU A 70 9.10 0.68 11.05
C LEU A 70 8.33 -0.62 10.82
N LYS A 71 7.06 -0.66 11.23
CA LYS A 71 6.18 -1.83 10.98
C LYS A 71 5.99 -2.12 9.49
N ILE A 72 5.85 -1.10 8.65
CA ILE A 72 5.76 -1.28 7.20
C ILE A 72 7.05 -1.92 6.67
N SER A 73 8.22 -1.42 7.08
CA SER A 73 9.50 -1.98 6.65
C SER A 73 9.67 -3.43 7.09
N GLU A 74 9.30 -3.78 8.31
CA GLU A 74 9.31 -5.17 8.78
C GLU A 74 8.42 -6.07 7.93
N LEU A 75 7.19 -5.64 7.63
CA LEU A 75 6.27 -6.40 6.79
C LEU A 75 6.79 -6.57 5.35
N GLU A 76 7.42 -5.55 4.78
CA GLU A 76 8.07 -5.64 3.46
C GLU A 76 9.16 -6.71 3.45
N THR A 77 10.00 -6.80 4.49
CA THR A 77 11.02 -7.85 4.59
C THR A 77 10.42 -9.25 4.70
N ILE A 78 9.32 -9.42 5.44
CA ILE A 78 8.63 -10.70 5.58
C ILE A 78 8.03 -11.13 4.24
N ILE A 79 7.40 -10.21 3.50
CA ILE A 79 6.83 -10.48 2.18
C ILE A 79 7.92 -10.93 1.21
N GLU A 80 9.09 -10.29 1.22
CA GLU A 80 10.20 -10.66 0.35
C GLU A 80 10.74 -12.06 0.67
N LEU A 81 10.89 -12.40 1.95
CA LEU A 81 11.29 -13.75 2.37
C LEU A 81 10.27 -14.81 1.93
N GLN A 82 8.97 -14.53 2.05
CA GLN A 82 7.90 -15.44 1.61
C GLN A 82 7.92 -15.65 0.10
N LYS A 83 8.16 -14.59 -0.69
CA LYS A 83 8.31 -14.70 -2.16
C LYS A 83 9.48 -15.61 -2.53
N GLN A 84 10.64 -15.42 -1.90
CA GLN A 84 11.82 -16.26 -2.14
C GLN A 84 11.56 -17.73 -1.78
N GLN A 85 10.88 -17.98 -0.65
CA GLN A 85 10.49 -19.34 -0.28
C GLN A 85 9.57 -19.97 -1.32
N LEU A 86 8.54 -19.26 -1.75
CA LEU A 86 7.60 -19.75 -2.76
C LEU A 86 8.31 -20.07 -4.09
N GLU A 87 9.21 -19.20 -4.54
CA GLU A 87 10.01 -19.44 -5.76
C GLU A 87 10.87 -20.70 -5.63
N ASN A 88 11.49 -20.93 -4.47
CA ASN A 88 12.29 -22.13 -4.21
C ASN A 88 11.42 -23.40 -4.15
N PHE A 89 10.21 -23.31 -3.59
CA PHE A 89 9.26 -24.42 -3.58
C PHE A 89 8.83 -24.81 -5.00
N ASN A 90 8.45 -23.83 -5.82
CA ASN A 90 8.04 -24.09 -7.22
C ASN A 90 9.17 -24.72 -8.04
N LYS A 91 10.40 -24.19 -7.93
CA LYS A 91 11.58 -24.76 -8.61
C LYS A 91 11.82 -26.22 -8.20
N LYS A 92 11.62 -26.52 -6.92
CA LYS A 92 11.78 -27.88 -6.40
C LYS A 92 10.70 -28.81 -6.95
N GLU A 93 9.44 -28.36 -6.94
CA GLU A 93 8.30 -29.11 -7.49
C GLU A 93 8.49 -29.42 -8.97
N ASP A 94 8.86 -28.42 -9.78
CA ASP A 94 9.17 -28.58 -11.21
C ASP A 94 10.31 -29.59 -11.43
N SER A 95 11.37 -29.51 -10.61
CA SER A 95 12.49 -30.45 -10.71
C SER A 95 12.10 -31.89 -10.37
N THR A 96 11.23 -32.08 -9.37
CA THR A 96 10.74 -33.42 -8.99
C THR A 96 9.79 -33.99 -10.04
N HIS A 97 8.90 -33.18 -10.61
CA HIS A 97 8.03 -33.62 -11.70
C HIS A 97 8.82 -34.05 -12.94
N LYS A 98 9.87 -33.30 -13.27
CA LYS A 98 10.78 -33.65 -14.36
C LYS A 98 11.47 -34.99 -14.10
N ASP A 99 12.02 -35.20 -12.91
CA ASP A 99 12.68 -36.46 -12.54
C ASP A 99 11.72 -37.67 -12.63
N TYR A 100 10.49 -37.54 -12.13
CA TYR A 100 9.48 -38.59 -12.27
C TYR A 100 9.11 -38.88 -13.73
N SER A 101 9.01 -37.85 -14.58
CA SER A 101 8.69 -38.03 -16.00
C SER A 101 9.81 -38.76 -16.75
N GLU A 102 11.08 -38.46 -16.44
CA GLU A 102 12.25 -39.13 -17.03
C GLU A 102 12.31 -40.60 -16.59
N GLN A 103 12.04 -40.88 -15.30
CA GLN A 103 11.97 -42.25 -14.78
C GLN A 103 10.85 -43.06 -15.42
N LEU A 104 9.65 -42.49 -15.60
CA LEU A 104 8.53 -43.14 -16.28
C LEU A 104 8.85 -43.48 -17.73
N ASN A 105 9.42 -42.53 -18.48
CA ASN A 105 9.86 -42.77 -19.87
C ASN A 105 10.91 -43.90 -19.94
N SER A 106 11.87 -43.93 -19.02
CA SER A 106 12.88 -45.00 -18.96
C SER A 106 12.28 -46.37 -18.66
N ILE A 107 11.26 -46.44 -17.78
CA ILE A 107 10.54 -47.68 -17.48
C ILE A 107 9.75 -48.13 -18.70
N GLU A 108 9.02 -47.21 -19.34
CA GLU A 108 8.24 -47.47 -20.54
C GLU A 108 9.12 -48.04 -21.67
N GLU A 109 10.26 -47.42 -21.96
CA GLU A 109 11.23 -47.95 -22.92
C GLU A 109 11.72 -49.35 -22.56
N SER A 110 11.99 -49.60 -21.27
CA SER A 110 12.48 -50.89 -20.80
C SER A 110 11.41 -51.98 -20.94
N VAL A 111 10.15 -51.65 -20.64
CA VAL A 111 8.99 -52.54 -20.83
C VAL A 111 8.79 -52.84 -22.30
N TYR A 112 8.85 -51.84 -23.19
CA TYR A 112 8.78 -52.05 -24.63
C TYR A 112 9.87 -53.01 -25.13
N LYS A 113 11.12 -52.80 -24.72
CA LYS A 113 12.25 -53.69 -25.06
C LYS A 113 12.00 -55.12 -24.59
N LEU A 114 11.45 -55.32 -23.38
CA LEU A 114 11.13 -56.65 -22.85
C LEU A 114 9.97 -57.33 -23.60
N LEU A 115 8.93 -56.58 -23.98
CA LEU A 115 7.80 -57.10 -24.76
C LEU A 115 8.23 -57.56 -26.16
N ILE A 116 9.11 -56.81 -26.81
CA ILE A 116 9.70 -57.20 -28.09
C ILE A 116 10.55 -58.47 -27.93
N ASN A 117 11.42 -58.52 -26.91
CA ASN A 117 12.31 -59.66 -26.68
C ASN A 117 11.56 -60.95 -26.29
N SER A 118 10.38 -60.84 -25.68
CA SER A 118 9.54 -61.97 -25.31
C SER A 118 8.63 -62.46 -26.46
N GLY A 119 8.64 -61.80 -27.61
CA GLY A 119 7.78 -62.12 -28.75
C GLY A 119 6.31 -61.77 -28.53
N LEU A 120 6.00 -60.99 -27.50
CA LEU A 120 4.64 -60.51 -27.18
C LEU A 120 4.29 -59.21 -27.92
N ALA A 121 5.28 -58.53 -28.50
CA ALA A 121 5.09 -57.36 -29.36
C ALA A 121 5.96 -57.46 -30.62
N SER A 122 5.41 -57.11 -31.79
CA SER A 122 6.14 -57.05 -33.07
C SER A 122 6.80 -55.68 -33.24
N LYS A 123 7.94 -55.61 -33.94
CA LYS A 123 8.73 -54.40 -34.23
C LYS A 123 8.03 -53.31 -35.08
N GLU A 124 6.75 -53.48 -35.41
CA GLU A 124 6.03 -52.62 -36.38
C GLU A 124 5.57 -51.27 -35.81
N LEU A 125 5.93 -50.93 -34.56
CA LEU A 125 5.62 -49.63 -33.94
C LEU A 125 6.70 -48.55 -34.18
N GLU A 126 7.75 -48.81 -34.96
CA GLU A 126 8.72 -47.77 -35.34
C GLU A 126 8.22 -46.83 -36.46
N GLU A 127 7.15 -47.15 -37.18
CA GLU A 127 6.74 -46.39 -38.38
C GLU A 127 5.59 -45.36 -38.15
N GLU A 128 5.01 -45.29 -36.94
CA GLU A 128 3.91 -44.34 -36.63
C GLU A 128 4.38 -43.17 -35.73
N ARG A 129 5.63 -42.71 -35.89
CA ARG A 129 6.16 -41.49 -35.22
C ARG A 129 6.73 -40.45 -36.18
N ALA A 130 6.27 -40.44 -37.43
CA ALA A 130 6.70 -39.46 -38.42
C ALA A 130 5.53 -38.69 -39.06
N GLU A 131 4.76 -37.94 -38.27
CA GLU A 131 4.17 -36.69 -38.77
C GLU A 131 4.25 -35.61 -37.67
N PRO A 132 4.93 -34.47 -37.92
CA PRO A 132 4.70 -33.26 -37.14
C PRO A 132 3.43 -32.62 -37.70
N GLU A 133 2.32 -32.66 -36.96
CA GLU A 133 1.18 -31.80 -37.31
C GLU A 133 1.61 -30.33 -37.18
N GLN A 134 1.83 -29.71 -38.35
CA GLN A 134 1.96 -28.28 -38.51
C GLN A 134 0.64 -27.58 -38.18
N GLU A 135 0.78 -26.41 -37.56
CA GLU A 135 -0.24 -25.45 -37.16
C GLU A 135 -1.40 -25.28 -38.17
N SER A 136 -2.63 -25.26 -37.66
CA SER A 136 -3.76 -24.62 -38.35
C SER A 136 -4.23 -23.41 -37.55
N SER A 137 -3.72 -22.24 -37.94
CA SER A 137 -4.30 -20.94 -37.62
C SER A 137 -5.76 -20.88 -38.10
N ARG A 138 -6.71 -20.71 -37.17
CA ARG A 138 -8.05 -20.18 -37.50
C ARG A 138 -8.40 -19.03 -36.58
N LEU A 139 -8.21 -17.83 -37.14
CA LEU A 139 -8.95 -16.62 -36.81
C LEU A 139 -10.46 -16.87 -36.90
N GLY A 140 -11.20 -16.35 -35.94
CA GLY A 140 -12.67 -16.31 -35.88
C GLY A 140 -13.11 -15.79 -34.52
N GLU A 141 -13.02 -14.48 -34.31
CA GLU A 141 -14.18 -13.59 -34.19
C GLU A 141 -14.94 -13.69 -32.85
N GLY A 142 -14.65 -12.72 -31.98
CA GLY A 142 -15.65 -11.93 -31.26
C GLY A 142 -16.58 -12.62 -30.27
N THR A 143 -16.34 -12.37 -28.98
CA THR A 143 -17.34 -11.68 -28.14
C THR A 143 -16.63 -10.99 -26.99
N MET A 144 -16.77 -9.66 -26.95
CA MET A 144 -16.47 -8.83 -25.79
C MET A 144 -17.70 -8.76 -24.86
N PHE A 145 -17.44 -8.43 -23.58
CA PHE A 145 -18.36 -8.01 -22.51
C PHE A 145 -19.24 -9.10 -21.86
N SER A 146 -19.51 -9.11 -20.55
CA SER A 146 -19.57 -7.98 -19.60
C SER A 146 -19.34 -8.42 -18.14
N SER A 147 -18.50 -7.70 -17.41
CA SER A 147 -18.49 -7.73 -15.92
C SER A 147 -19.67 -6.90 -15.39
N PRO A 148 -20.37 -7.31 -14.32
CA PRO A 148 -21.41 -6.50 -13.72
C PRO A 148 -20.83 -5.36 -12.87
N SER A 149 -21.14 -4.11 -13.24
CA SER A 149 -20.85 -2.92 -12.43
C SER A 149 -21.77 -2.86 -11.21
N LEU A 150 -21.17 -2.84 -10.01
CA LEU A 150 -21.83 -2.43 -8.77
C LEU A 150 -22.10 -0.92 -8.82
N ARG A 151 -23.38 -0.53 -8.90
CA ARG A 151 -23.82 0.85 -8.65
C ARG A 151 -24.19 0.98 -7.17
N PHE A 152 -23.58 1.93 -6.49
CA PHE A 152 -24.06 2.44 -5.20
C PHE A 152 -25.28 3.34 -5.47
N THR A 153 -26.41 3.06 -4.83
CA THR A 153 -27.53 3.99 -4.70
C THR A 153 -27.44 4.66 -3.34
N THR A 154 -27.39 5.99 -3.34
CA THR A 154 -27.73 6.82 -2.19
C THR A 154 -29.19 7.18 -2.30
N ASP A 155 -29.98 6.76 -1.31
CA ASP A 155 -31.19 7.45 -0.86
C ASP A 155 -31.00 7.79 0.62
#